data_AF-A0A6M3MCL0-F1
#
_entry.id   AF-A0A6M3MCL0-F1
#
_cell.length_a   1.000
_cell.length_b   1.000
_cell.length_c   1.000
_cell.angle_alpha   90.00
_cell.angle_beta   90.00
_cell.angle_gamma   90.00
#
_symmetry.space_group_name_H-M   'P 1'
#
loop_
_entity.id
_entity.type
_entity.pdbx_description
1 polymer ?
#
loop_
_entity_poly.entity_id
_entity_poly.type
_entity_poly.pdbx_seq_one_letter_code
_entity_poly.pdbx_strand_id
1 'polypeptide(L)'
;MPKIEVMYAYISQEGDSDDEGLTACLMPAKVMGFQSEQWMPMVGADEARMMSLKQIAQEMANTTGQKITLVKFSNKTVLETIEPE
;
A
#
# COMPACT_ATOMS: atom_id res chain seq x y z
N MET A 1 -5.40 -12.32 16.76
CA MET A 1 -4.34 -11.64 15.99
C MET A 1 -3.97 -10.36 16.74
N PRO A 2 -2.69 -9.93 16.72
CA PRO A 2 -2.29 -8.67 17.33
C PRO A 2 -3.01 -7.49 16.67
N LYS A 3 -3.30 -6.45 17.45
CA LYS A 3 -3.86 -5.21 16.92
C LYS A 3 -2.83 -4.55 16.00
N ILE A 4 -3.32 -3.94 14.91
CA ILE A 4 -2.50 -3.09 14.06
C ILE A 4 -2.32 -1.76 14.78
N GLU A 5 -1.09 -1.49 15.22
CA GLU A 5 -0.67 -0.24 15.88
C GLU A 5 0.09 0.70 14.93
N VAL A 6 0.64 0.15 13.84
CA VAL A 6 1.36 0.89 12.81
C VAL A 6 0.92 0.41 11.44
N MET A 7 0.86 1.34 10.49
CA MET A 7 0.57 1.07 9.09
C MET A 7 1.63 1.73 8.24
N TYR A 8 2.06 1.03 7.21
CA TYR A 8 3.02 1.52 6.23
C TYR A 8 2.32 1.52 4.87
N ALA A 9 2.48 2.57 4.08
CA ALA A 9 1.90 2.66 2.75
C ALA A 9 2.86 3.33 1.76
N TYR A 10 2.85 2.86 0.52
CA TYR A 10 3.49 3.57 -0.59
C TYR A 10 2.51 4.59 -1.18
N ILE A 11 2.91 5.86 -1.13
CA ILE A 11 2.14 7.03 -1.56
C ILE A 11 2.76 7.63 -2.80
N SER A 12 1.98 7.82 -3.87
CA SER A 12 2.38 8.56 -5.07
C SER A 12 2.00 10.03 -4.94
N GLN A 13 2.87 10.91 -5.43
CA GLN A 13 2.59 12.34 -5.59
C GLN A 13 2.31 12.66 -7.06
N GLU A 14 1.24 13.42 -7.32
CA GLU A 14 0.88 13.82 -8.69
C GLU A 14 1.68 15.04 -9.16
N GLY A 15 2.79 14.79 -9.87
CA GLY A 15 3.63 15.84 -10.41
C GLY A 15 4.14 16.79 -9.31
N ASP A 16 3.93 18.09 -9.50
CA ASP A 16 4.28 19.15 -8.55
C ASP A 16 3.10 19.57 -7.65
N SER A 17 1.97 18.87 -7.68
CA SER A 17 0.85 19.18 -6.77
C SER A 17 1.09 18.61 -5.37
N ASP A 18 0.33 19.11 -4.41
CA ASP A 18 0.27 18.56 -3.04
C ASP A 18 -0.69 17.35 -2.96
N ASP A 19 -1.18 16.85 -4.10
CA ASP A 19 -2.11 15.72 -4.13
C ASP A 19 -1.37 14.39 -4.01
N GLU A 20 -1.87 13.56 -3.08
CA GLU A 20 -1.30 12.26 -2.74
C GLU A 20 -2.31 11.13 -2.98
N GLY A 21 -1.80 9.99 -3.44
CA GLY A 21 -2.60 8.79 -3.70
C GLY A 21 -1.96 7.51 -3.14
N LEU A 22 -2.78 6.57 -2.68
CA LEU A 22 -2.33 5.22 -2.34
C LEU A 22 -2.03 4.43 -3.61
N THR A 23 -0.81 3.89 -3.70
CA THR A 23 -0.43 3.04 -4.83
C THR A 23 -1.05 1.65 -4.74
N ALA A 24 -1.32 1.04 -5.89
CA ALA A 24 -1.75 -0.35 -6.00
C ALA A 24 -0.95 -1.07 -7.09
N CYS A 25 -0.65 -2.35 -6.87
CA CYS A 25 0.03 -3.18 -7.84
C CYS A 25 -0.87 -4.33 -8.30
N LEU A 26 -0.80 -4.67 -9.59
CA LEU A 26 -1.51 -5.82 -10.13
C LEU A 26 -0.73 -7.08 -9.76
N MET A 27 -1.31 -7.91 -8.91
CA MET A 27 -0.71 -9.15 -8.45
C MET A 27 -1.19 -10.33 -9.29
N PRO A 28 -0.30 -11.25 -9.71
CA PRO A 28 -0.69 -12.44 -10.43
C PRO A 28 -1.61 -13.33 -9.59
N ALA A 29 -2.57 -14.00 -10.23
CA ALA A 29 -3.53 -14.91 -9.57
C ALA A 29 -2.86 -15.95 -8.65
N LYS A 30 -1.67 -16.44 -9.04
CA LYS A 30 -0.93 -17.48 -8.31
C LYS A 30 -0.33 -16.98 -6.98
N VAL A 31 -0.28 -15.67 -6.77
CA VAL A 31 0.18 -15.08 -5.51
C VAL A 31 -1.02 -14.96 -4.58
N MET A 32 -0.92 -15.50 -3.36
CA MET A 32 -1.97 -15.48 -2.33
C MET A 32 -3.27 -16.25 -2.65
N GLY A 33 -3.27 -17.13 -3.65
CA GLY A 33 -4.40 -18.03 -3.92
C GLY A 33 -5.60 -17.37 -4.58
N PHE A 34 -5.39 -16.25 -5.29
CA PHE A 34 -6.46 -15.59 -6.03
C PHE A 34 -6.85 -16.39 -7.29
N GLN A 35 -8.12 -16.28 -7.70
CA GLN A 35 -8.62 -16.94 -8.92
C GLN A 35 -8.26 -16.19 -10.21
N SER A 36 -7.93 -14.90 -10.09
CA SER A 36 -7.55 -14.01 -11.19
C SER A 36 -6.50 -13.02 -10.69
N GLU A 37 -5.91 -12.26 -11.61
CA GLU A 37 -5.11 -11.10 -11.23
C GLU A 37 -5.96 -10.14 -10.38
N GLN A 38 -5.35 -9.56 -9.36
CA GLN A 38 -6.02 -8.62 -8.47
C GLN A 38 -5.15 -7.40 -8.20
N TRP A 39 -5.79 -6.23 -8.19
CA TRP A 39 -5.18 -5.01 -7.72
C TRP A 39 -5.06 -5.04 -6.20
N MET A 40 -3.84 -5.01 -5.71
CA MET A 40 -3.54 -5.01 -4.28
C MET A 40 -3.00 -3.65 -3.87
N PRO A 41 -3.61 -2.97 -2.89
CA PRO A 41 -3.07 -1.74 -2.36
C PRO A 41 -1.72 -2.03 -1.68
N MET A 42 -0.74 -1.15 -1.87
CA MET A 42 0.58 -1.31 -1.27
C MET A 42 0.60 -0.71 0.14
N VAL A 43 -0.15 -1.35 1.03
CA VAL A 43 -0.32 -1.01 2.44
C VAL A 43 -0.14 -2.26 3.31
N GLY A 44 0.45 -2.12 4.49
CA GLY A 44 0.66 -3.24 5.40
C GLY A 44 1.05 -2.81 6.81
N ALA A 45 1.01 -3.76 7.76
CA ALA A 45 1.38 -3.53 9.16
C ALA A 45 2.79 -4.03 9.53
N ASP A 46 3.47 -4.71 8.60
CA ASP A 46 4.82 -5.26 8.79
C ASP A 46 5.85 -4.47 7.98
N GLU A 47 6.79 -3.82 8.68
CA GLU A 47 7.80 -2.98 8.06
C GLU A 47 8.74 -3.75 7.13
N ALA A 48 9.22 -4.92 7.56
CA ALA A 48 10.16 -5.72 6.79
C ALA A 48 9.53 -6.17 5.46
N ARG A 49 8.25 -6.56 5.50
CA ARG A 49 7.48 -6.88 4.31
C ARG A 49 7.34 -5.66 3.41
N MET A 50 6.98 -4.49 3.96
CA MET A 50 6.78 -3.29 3.15
C MET A 50 8.09 -2.78 2.53
N MET A 51 9.21 -2.89 3.25
CA MET A 51 10.55 -2.61 2.72
C MET A 51 10.95 -3.60 1.61
N SER A 52 10.54 -4.87 1.70
CA SER A 52 10.79 -5.86 0.63
C SER A 52 10.11 -5.51 -0.70
N LEU A 53 9.08 -4.66 -0.68
CA LEU A 53 8.35 -4.22 -1.88
C LEU A 53 9.02 -3.01 -2.58
N LYS A 54 10.15 -2.52 -2.07
CA LYS A 54 10.83 -1.33 -2.61
C LYS A 54 11.12 -1.44 -4.11
N GLN A 55 11.53 -2.62 -4.58
CA GLN A 55 11.82 -2.81 -6.00
C GLN A 55 10.57 -2.63 -6.87
N ILE A 56 9.43 -3.16 -6.44
CA ILE A 56 8.14 -3.00 -7.13
C ILE A 56 7.75 -1.51 -7.14
N ALA A 57 7.88 -0.82 -6.01
CA ALA A 57 7.63 0.62 -5.93
C ALA A 57 8.53 1.43 -6.87
N GLN A 58 9.81 1.04 -7.00
CA GLN A 58 10.73 1.69 -7.93
C GLN A 58 10.34 1.46 -9.40
N GLU A 59 9.93 0.24 -9.76
CA GLU A 59 9.45 -0.08 -11.12
C GLU A 59 8.19 0.72 -11.49
N MET A 60 7.27 0.87 -10.53
CA MET A 60 6.09 1.73 -10.72
C MET A 60 6.49 3.19 -10.90
N ALA A 61 7.36 3.75 -10.05
CA ALA A 61 7.83 5.12 -10.16
C ALA A 61 8.49 5.39 -11.53
N ASN A 62 9.27 4.43 -12.03
CA ASN A 62 9.89 4.51 -13.35
C ASN A 62 8.85 4.49 -14.48
N THR A 63 7.78 3.71 -14.32
CA THR A 63 6.72 3.53 -15.33
C THR A 63 5.78 4.74 -15.39
N THR A 64 5.41 5.29 -14.24
CA THR A 64 4.45 6.39 -14.14
C THR A 64 5.11 7.77 -14.18
N GLY A 65 6.43 7.84 -13.93
CA GLY A 65 7.15 9.10 -13.73
C GLY A 65 6.80 9.80 -12.41
N GLN A 66 5.99 9.17 -11.55
CA GLN A 66 5.56 9.75 -10.28
C GLN A 66 6.56 9.43 -9.17
N LYS A 67 6.76 10.39 -8.27
CA LYS A 67 7.48 10.17 -7.02
C LYS A 67 6.64 9.28 -6.11
N ILE A 68 7.24 8.20 -5.60
CA ILE A 68 6.59 7.28 -4.66
C ILE A 68 7.38 7.25 -3.35
N THR A 69 6.68 7.43 -2.22
CA THR A 69 7.25 7.49 -0.87
C THR A 69 6.65 6.41 0.02
N LEU A 70 7.48 5.68 0.77
CA LEU A 70 7.00 4.80 1.84
C LEU A 70 6.77 5.62 3.12
N VAL A 71 5.54 5.69 3.59
CA VAL A 71 5.14 6.46 4.78
C VAL A 71 4.72 5.52 5.90
N LYS A 72 5.08 5.85 7.14
CA LYS A 72 4.63 5.17 8.37
C LYS A 72 3.58 6.03 9.07
N PHE A 73 2.40 5.46 9.28
CA PHE A 73 1.32 6.00 10.09
C PHE A 73 1.27 5.24 11.42
N SER A 74 1.31 5.97 12.53
CA SER A 74 1.27 5.39 13.89
C SER A 74 0.06 5.84 14.71
N ASN A 75 -0.73 6.78 14.21
CA ASN A 75 -1.90 7.28 14.91
C ASN A 75 -3.13 6.54 14.42
N LYS A 76 -3.73 5.73 15.29
CA LYS A 76 -5.00 5.03 15.01
C LYS A 76 -6.14 5.75 15.72
N THR A 77 -7.08 6.26 14.93
CA THR A 77 -8.37 6.76 15.41
C THR A 77 -9.46 5.89 14.81
N VAL A 78 -10.25 5.23 15.66
CA VAL A 78 -11.42 4.47 15.21
C VAL A 78 -12.57 5.45 15.05
N LEU A 79 -13.03 5.62 13.81
CA LEU A 79 -14.16 6.51 13.50
C LEU A 79 -15.50 5.77 13.59
N GLU A 80 -15.55 4.53 13.10
CA GLU A 80 -16.75 3.70 13.04
C GLU A 80 -16.36 2.23 13.05
N THR A 81 -17.26 1.37 13.54
CA THR A 81 -17.15 -0.10 13.48
C THR A 81 -18.36 -0.65 12.73
N ILE A 82 -18.12 -1.42 11.68
CA ILE A 82 -19.14 -2.16 10.92
C ILE A 82 -19.07 -3.64 11.35
N GLU A 83 -20.19 -4.22 11.77
CA GLU A 83 -20.28 -5.62 12.21
C GLU A 83 -20.86 -6.50 11.09
N PRO A 84 -20.50 -7.80 11.02
CA PRO A 84 -21.14 -8.75 10.11
C PRO A 84 -22.63 -8.95 10.44
N GLU A 85 -23.44 -9.21 9.41
CA GLU A 85 -24.83 -9.69 9.54
C GLU A 85 -24.92 -11.22 9.55
#